data_AF-A0A432QFJ6-F1
#
_entry.id   AF-A0A432QFJ6-F1
#
_cell.length_a   1.000
_cell.length_b   1.000
_cell.length_c   1.000
_cell.angle_alpha   90.00
_cell.angle_beta   90.00
_cell.angle_gamma   90.00
#
_symmetry.space_group_name_H-M   'P 1'
#
loop_
_entity.id
_entity.type
_entity.pdbx_description
1 polymer ?
#
loop_
_entity_poly.entity_id
_entity_poly.type
_entity_poly.pdbx_seq_one_letter_code
_entity_poly.pdbx_strand_id
1 'polypeptide(L)'
;MRRNYPEIIFGRQQSAHVKGVAVVLLILHHLFLFPSSNPWFTSIIGNNWGGIEFFLSSVGKLCISLFFFVSGYGLYLSSRHDNFLWKSTRRRLRGIYSIYVITALVSVAILFWWSGVLPVHSWAQGVATLLGIDISVNSSWWFFIIYVELLLLTPLVIHFVRHFSWKWVLACSFIVYCFSPDSGLAWFAQWFSNMGLAPIFYKHFFINLFWMNQVYFFVGFCLAASGTFETIMQRSIKVFAQPWQRHTFGILLIALVLVFRYFFL
;
A
#
# COMPACT_ATOMS: atom_id res chain seq x y z
N MET A 1 -22.01 -24.28 2.36
CA MET A 1 -21.67 -24.19 3.80
C MET A 1 -21.47 -22.73 4.18
N ARG A 2 -22.31 -22.15 5.05
CA ARG A 2 -22.03 -20.83 5.64
C ARG A 2 -20.89 -21.01 6.63
N ARG A 3 -19.71 -20.44 6.34
CA ARG A 3 -18.62 -20.34 7.32
C ARG A 3 -19.10 -19.48 8.50
N ASN A 4 -19.07 -20.01 9.72
CA ASN A 4 -19.23 -19.20 10.92
C ASN A 4 -17.96 -18.37 11.09
N TYR A 5 -18.04 -17.10 10.71
CA TYR A 5 -16.94 -16.17 10.90
C TYR A 5 -16.97 -15.61 12.34
N PRO A 6 -15.80 -15.34 12.94
CA PRO A 6 -15.74 -14.62 14.21
C PRO A 6 -16.37 -13.23 14.07
N GLU A 7 -16.79 -12.67 15.19
CA GLU A 7 -17.30 -11.29 15.29
C GLU A 7 -16.29 -10.31 14.67
N ILE A 8 -16.80 -9.35 13.89
CA ILE A 8 -15.97 -8.36 13.20
C ILE A 8 -15.61 -7.25 14.18
N ILE A 9 -14.35 -7.26 14.65
CA ILE A 9 -13.79 -6.21 15.50
C ILE A 9 -13.12 -5.15 14.61
N PHE A 10 -12.49 -5.58 13.50
CA PHE A 10 -11.91 -4.65 12.54
C PHE A 10 -12.96 -4.14 11.55
N GLY A 11 -13.81 -3.22 12.06
CA GLY A 11 -14.86 -2.57 11.29
C GLY A 11 -14.43 -1.30 10.57
N ARG A 12 -15.42 -0.52 10.12
CA ARG A 12 -15.22 0.75 9.39
C ARG A 12 -14.46 1.79 10.21
N GLN A 13 -14.74 1.89 11.51
CA GLN A 13 -14.08 2.84 12.39
C GLN A 13 -12.58 2.53 12.52
N GLN A 14 -12.23 1.27 12.77
CA GLN A 14 -10.81 0.89 12.90
C GLN A 14 -10.06 0.99 11.58
N SER A 15 -10.73 0.68 10.47
CA SER A 15 -10.21 0.96 9.13
C SER A 15 -9.93 2.45 8.92
N ALA A 16 -10.77 3.35 9.44
CA ALA A 16 -10.55 4.79 9.34
C ALA A 16 -9.36 5.25 10.19
N HIS A 17 -9.21 4.72 11.42
CA HIS A 17 -8.05 5.01 12.26
C HIS A 17 -6.73 4.57 11.60
N VAL A 18 -6.67 3.34 11.06
CA VAL A 18 -5.47 2.83 10.37
C VAL A 18 -5.16 3.67 9.12
N LYS A 19 -6.17 4.09 8.36
CA LYS A 19 -5.97 4.99 7.21
C LYS A 19 -5.45 6.36 7.65
N GLY A 20 -5.94 6.91 8.75
CA GLY A 20 -5.42 8.14 9.33
C GLY A 20 -3.93 8.02 9.69
N VAL A 21 -3.54 6.93 10.35
CA VAL A 21 -2.12 6.62 10.62
C VAL A 21 -1.32 6.52 9.32
N ALA A 22 -1.86 5.85 8.29
CA ALA A 22 -1.20 5.75 6.99
C ALA A 22 -1.00 7.13 6.30
N VAL A 23 -1.94 8.07 6.44
CA VAL A 23 -1.76 9.45 5.94
C VAL A 23 -0.63 10.17 6.71
N VAL A 24 -0.58 10.03 8.03
CA VAL A 24 0.52 10.61 8.83
C VAL A 24 1.87 10.03 8.38
N LEU A 25 1.95 8.71 8.20
CA LEU A 25 3.13 8.02 7.69
C LEU A 25 3.54 8.50 6.29
N LEU A 26 2.57 8.74 5.40
CA LEU A 26 2.80 9.27 4.06
C LEU A 26 3.43 10.68 4.10
N ILE A 27 2.94 11.56 4.98
CA ILE A 27 3.49 12.91 5.15
C ILE A 27 4.93 12.83 5.68
N LEU A 28 5.17 12.04 6.73
CA LEU A 28 6.51 11.84 7.30
C LEU A 28 7.50 11.28 6.28
N HIS A 29 7.05 10.32 5.46
CA HIS A 29 7.83 9.73 4.37
C HIS A 29 8.30 10.81 3.38
N HIS A 30 7.38 11.61 2.84
CA HIS A 30 7.72 12.62 1.84
C HIS A 30 8.51 13.80 2.41
N LEU A 31 8.35 14.10 3.70
CA LEU A 31 9.01 15.23 4.32
C LEU A 31 10.47 14.93 4.70
N PHE A 32 10.79 13.73 5.19
CA PHE A 32 12.13 13.45 5.77
C PHE A 32 12.95 12.35 5.09
N LEU A 33 12.42 11.61 4.12
CA LEU A 33 13.17 10.48 3.53
C LEU A 33 14.28 10.91 2.55
N PHE A 34 14.18 12.10 1.96
CA PHE A 34 15.12 12.60 0.94
C PHE A 34 15.91 13.83 1.42
N PRO A 35 16.75 13.70 2.47
CA PRO A 35 17.43 14.83 3.09
C PRO A 35 18.43 15.52 2.15
N SER A 36 19.05 14.81 1.20
CA SER A 36 19.96 15.39 0.20
C SER A 36 19.27 16.24 -0.86
N SER A 37 17.95 16.07 -1.04
CA SER A 37 17.15 16.80 -2.04
C SER A 37 16.40 18.00 -1.45
N ASN A 38 16.42 18.16 -0.13
CA ASN A 38 15.69 19.21 0.58
C ASN A 38 16.62 19.97 1.56
N PRO A 39 17.28 21.05 1.11
CA PRO A 39 18.17 21.85 1.97
C PRO A 39 17.44 22.60 3.10
N TRP A 40 16.11 22.52 3.15
CA TRP A 40 15.24 23.23 4.10
C TRP A 40 15.02 22.48 5.42
N PHE A 41 15.54 21.26 5.57
CA PHE A 41 15.26 20.44 6.75
C PHE A 41 16.52 20.18 7.59
N THR A 42 16.60 20.86 8.73
CA THR A 42 17.58 20.59 9.78
C THR A 42 16.95 19.60 10.76
N SER A 43 17.57 18.43 10.93
CA SER A 43 17.18 17.42 11.92
C SER A 43 17.02 18.07 13.31
N ILE A 44 15.89 17.83 13.99
CA ILE A 44 15.62 18.35 15.33
C ILE A 44 16.47 17.58 16.34
N ILE A 45 16.74 16.29 16.09
CA ILE A 45 17.52 15.41 16.96
C ILE A 45 18.46 14.51 16.14
N GLY A 46 19.69 14.99 15.86
CA GLY A 46 20.79 14.19 15.29
C GLY A 46 21.61 14.94 14.23
N ASN A 47 22.93 14.72 14.20
CA ASN A 47 23.87 15.32 13.25
C ASN A 47 24.20 14.35 12.09
N ASN A 48 24.37 14.91 10.90
CA ASN A 48 24.96 14.41 9.64
C ASN A 48 24.50 13.07 9.02
N TRP A 49 23.74 12.20 9.69
CA TRP A 49 23.40 10.86 9.15
C TRP A 49 21.92 10.45 9.28
N GLY A 50 21.04 11.40 9.61
CA GLY A 50 19.59 11.18 9.70
C GLY A 50 19.13 10.95 11.15
N GLY A 51 18.43 11.95 11.70
CA GLY A 51 17.84 11.88 13.05
C GLY A 51 16.64 10.93 13.14
N ILE A 52 15.91 11.02 14.25
CA ILE A 52 14.68 10.25 14.49
C ILE A 52 13.64 10.43 13.37
N GLU A 53 13.68 11.56 12.69
CA GLU A 53 12.85 11.94 11.54
C GLU A 53 13.12 11.04 10.33
N PHE A 54 14.40 10.74 10.06
CA PHE A 54 14.77 9.83 8.97
C PHE A 54 14.28 8.40 9.25
N PHE A 55 14.41 7.94 10.50
CA PHE A 55 13.85 6.65 10.92
C PHE A 55 12.33 6.60 10.73
N LEU A 56 11.61 7.61 11.24
CA LEU A 56 10.15 7.70 11.12
C LEU A 56 9.71 7.76 9.64
N SER A 57 10.45 8.45 8.77
CA SER A 57 10.17 8.50 7.33
C SER A 57 10.44 7.18 6.61
N SER A 58 11.43 6.41 7.09
CA SER A 58 11.72 5.06 6.60
C SER A 58 10.58 4.10 6.94
N VAL A 59 10.03 4.18 8.16
CA VAL A 59 8.78 3.48 8.53
C VAL A 59 7.60 3.98 7.69
N GLY A 60 7.60 5.28 7.36
CA GLY A 60 6.63 5.92 6.50
C GLY A 60 6.42 5.24 5.14
N LYS A 61 7.42 4.51 4.62
CA LYS A 61 7.32 3.68 3.40
C LYS A 61 6.16 2.68 3.44
N LEU A 62 5.72 2.26 4.63
CA LEU A 62 4.62 1.30 4.81
C LEU A 62 3.22 1.89 4.55
N CYS A 63 3.07 3.20 4.38
CA CYS A 63 1.77 3.86 4.24
C CYS A 63 0.92 3.26 3.09
N ILE A 64 1.52 3.07 1.92
CA ILE A 64 0.86 2.53 0.74
C ILE A 64 0.46 1.06 0.96
N SER A 65 1.34 0.25 1.56
CA SER A 65 1.05 -1.12 1.95
C SER A 65 -0.14 -1.23 2.91
N LEU A 66 -0.26 -0.30 3.87
CA LEU A 66 -1.41 -0.24 4.78
C LEU A 66 -2.70 0.11 4.04
N PHE A 67 -2.67 1.06 3.09
CA PHE A 67 -3.84 1.38 2.26
C PHE A 67 -4.30 0.18 1.43
N PHE A 68 -3.36 -0.56 0.83
CA PHE A 68 -3.66 -1.78 0.08
C PHE A 68 -4.25 -2.86 0.99
N PHE A 69 -3.62 -3.13 2.13
CA PHE A 69 -4.08 -4.11 3.12
C PHE A 69 -5.52 -3.85 3.57
N VAL A 70 -5.80 -2.63 4.07
CA VAL A 70 -7.14 -2.25 4.55
C VAL A 70 -8.17 -2.33 3.42
N SER A 71 -7.77 -1.98 2.19
CA SER A 71 -8.66 -2.05 1.04
C SER A 71 -9.06 -3.48 0.69
N GLY A 72 -8.10 -4.41 0.60
CA GLY A 72 -8.35 -5.81 0.33
C GLY A 72 -9.18 -6.47 1.43
N TYR A 73 -8.84 -6.21 2.69
CA TYR A 73 -9.60 -6.65 3.85
C TYR A 73 -11.07 -6.21 3.78
N GLY A 74 -11.31 -4.91 3.59
CA GLY A 74 -12.65 -4.35 3.54
C GLY A 74 -13.45 -4.79 2.32
N LEU A 75 -12.82 -5.12 1.19
CA LEU A 75 -13.50 -5.63 -0.01
C LEU A 75 -14.04 -7.03 0.21
N TYR A 76 -13.24 -7.92 0.78
CA TYR A 76 -13.70 -9.26 1.12
C TYR A 76 -14.86 -9.22 2.12
N LEU A 77 -14.77 -8.39 3.17
CA LEU A 77 -15.89 -8.25 4.11
C LEU A 77 -17.16 -7.72 3.42
N SER A 78 -17.02 -6.78 2.49
CA SER A 78 -18.15 -6.26 1.72
C SER A 78 -18.78 -7.32 0.82
N SER A 79 -18.01 -8.31 0.37
CA SER A 79 -18.49 -9.37 -0.52
C SER A 79 -19.18 -10.53 0.19
N ARG A 80 -19.06 -10.62 1.52
CA ARG A 80 -19.85 -11.59 2.32
C ARG A 80 -21.36 -11.37 2.17
N HIS A 81 -21.76 -10.13 1.91
CA HIS A 81 -23.16 -9.75 1.62
C HIS A 81 -23.36 -9.67 0.10
N ASP A 82 -23.26 -10.84 -0.54
CA ASP A 82 -23.13 -11.12 -1.97
C ASP A 82 -23.73 -10.11 -2.97
N ASN A 83 -24.93 -9.59 -2.67
CA ASN A 83 -25.69 -8.66 -3.51
C ASN A 83 -25.02 -7.29 -3.77
N PHE A 84 -23.89 -6.99 -3.11
CA PHE A 84 -23.30 -5.65 -3.16
C PHE A 84 -21.85 -5.60 -3.65
N LEU A 85 -21.26 -6.71 -4.10
CA LEU A 85 -19.86 -6.74 -4.53
C LEU A 85 -19.58 -5.71 -5.64
N TRP A 86 -20.22 -5.85 -6.80
CA TRP A 86 -19.99 -4.96 -7.94
C TRP A 86 -20.40 -3.52 -7.63
N LYS A 87 -21.46 -3.34 -6.84
CA LYS A 87 -21.90 -2.03 -6.34
C LYS A 87 -20.83 -1.37 -5.44
N SER A 88 -20.19 -2.16 -4.57
CA SER A 88 -19.11 -1.72 -3.68
C SER A 88 -17.85 -1.38 -4.46
N THR A 89 -17.44 -2.26 -5.39
CA THR A 89 -16.30 -2.02 -6.29
C THR A 89 -16.51 -0.75 -7.11
N ARG A 90 -17.66 -0.60 -7.78
CA ARG A 90 -18.00 0.60 -8.56
C ARG A 90 -18.01 1.87 -7.71
N ARG A 91 -18.52 1.81 -6.48
CA ARG A 91 -18.51 2.95 -5.55
C ARG A 91 -17.09 3.36 -5.19
N ARG A 92 -16.21 2.40 -4.90
CA ARG A 92 -14.79 2.66 -4.58
C ARG A 92 -14.03 3.21 -5.78
N LEU A 93 -14.23 2.62 -6.96
CA LEU A 93 -13.66 3.10 -8.22
C LEU A 93 -14.06 4.55 -8.48
N ARG A 94 -15.34 4.88 -8.39
CA ARG A 94 -15.81 6.26 -8.56
C ARG A 94 -15.16 7.19 -7.55
N GLY A 95 -15.09 6.81 -6.27
CA GLY A 95 -14.49 7.63 -5.23
C GLY A 95 -13.02 7.95 -5.49
N ILE A 96 -12.20 6.93 -5.77
CA ILE A 96 -10.77 7.14 -6.02
C ILE A 96 -10.52 7.91 -7.33
N TYR A 97 -11.29 7.62 -8.39
CA TYR A 97 -11.14 8.28 -9.68
C TYR A 97 -11.55 9.76 -9.62
N SER A 98 -12.61 10.09 -8.88
CA SER A 98 -13.01 11.48 -8.66
C SER A 98 -11.92 12.29 -7.95
N ILE A 99 -11.32 11.73 -6.89
CA ILE A 99 -10.22 12.38 -6.18
C ILE A 99 -9.01 12.53 -7.13
N TYR A 100 -8.66 11.45 -7.84
CA TYR A 100 -7.53 11.44 -8.76
C TYR A 100 -7.65 12.51 -9.85
N VAL A 101 -8.80 12.58 -10.55
CA VAL A 101 -9.03 13.57 -11.61
C VAL A 101 -8.95 14.98 -11.06
N ILE A 102 -9.55 15.26 -9.90
CA ILE A 102 -9.46 16.57 -9.26
C ILE A 102 -7.99 16.90 -8.98
N THR A 103 -7.21 15.98 -8.41
CA THR A 103 -5.79 16.21 -8.14
C THR A 103 -4.96 16.39 -9.40
N ALA A 104 -5.25 15.65 -10.49
CA ALA A 104 -4.57 15.79 -11.76
C ALA A 104 -4.85 17.17 -12.38
N LEU A 105 -6.10 17.61 -12.39
CA LEU A 105 -6.48 18.94 -12.88
C LEU A 105 -5.85 20.07 -12.06
N VAL A 106 -5.83 19.93 -10.73
CA VAL A 106 -5.16 20.88 -9.84
C VAL A 106 -3.66 20.91 -10.09
N SER A 107 -3.01 19.75 -10.27
CA SER A 107 -1.58 19.69 -10.62
C SER A 107 -1.28 20.37 -11.95
N VAL A 108 -2.09 20.13 -13.00
CA VAL A 108 -1.95 20.82 -14.29
C VAL A 108 -2.11 22.33 -14.13
N ALA A 109 -3.11 22.79 -13.38
CA ALA A 109 -3.37 24.21 -13.17
C ALA A 109 -2.23 24.90 -12.41
N ILE A 110 -1.72 24.27 -11.34
CA ILE A 110 -0.58 24.80 -10.56
C ILE A 110 0.69 24.88 -11.41
N LEU A 111 1.00 23.81 -12.15
CA LEU A 111 2.20 23.77 -13.00
C LEU A 111 2.11 24.78 -14.15
N PHE A 112 0.93 24.94 -14.75
CA PHE A 112 0.68 25.95 -15.78
C PHE A 112 0.82 27.36 -15.21
N TRP A 113 0.25 27.62 -14.04
CA TRP A 113 0.36 28.92 -13.36
C TRP A 113 1.82 29.28 -13.03
N TRP A 114 2.61 28.30 -12.58
CA TRP A 114 4.00 28.51 -12.19
C TRP A 114 4.94 28.70 -13.39
N SER A 115 4.79 27.87 -14.43
CA SER A 115 5.74 27.82 -15.55
C SER A 115 5.29 28.62 -16.78
N GLY A 116 4.01 28.98 -16.87
CA GLY A 116 3.39 29.56 -18.07
C GLY A 116 3.23 28.57 -19.23
N VAL A 117 3.64 27.31 -19.06
CA VAL A 117 3.63 26.26 -20.09
C VAL A 117 2.72 25.13 -19.65
N LEU A 118 1.90 24.63 -20.58
CA LEU A 118 1.06 23.45 -20.30
C LEU A 118 1.96 22.22 -20.12
N PRO A 119 1.89 21.51 -18.97
CA PRO A 119 2.73 20.33 -18.72
C PRO A 119 2.35 19.11 -19.57
N VAL A 120 1.25 19.21 -20.34
CA VAL A 120 0.74 18.20 -21.24
C VAL A 120 1.04 18.61 -22.68
N HIS A 121 1.85 17.82 -23.37
CA HIS A 121 2.40 18.14 -24.70
C HIS A 121 1.54 17.60 -25.85
N SER A 122 0.61 16.69 -25.58
CA SER A 122 -0.29 16.13 -26.59
C SER A 122 -1.63 15.69 -26.00
N TRP A 123 -2.66 15.60 -26.84
CA TRP A 123 -3.96 15.04 -26.45
C TRP A 123 -3.86 13.61 -25.92
N ALA A 124 -3.02 12.78 -26.54
CA ALA A 124 -2.77 11.42 -26.08
C ALA A 124 -2.20 11.41 -24.66
N GLN A 125 -1.24 12.30 -24.37
CA GLN A 125 -0.68 12.46 -23.04
C GLN A 125 -1.75 12.92 -22.04
N GLY A 126 -2.59 13.89 -22.40
CA GLY A 126 -3.66 14.38 -21.52
C GLY A 126 -4.67 13.30 -21.16
N VAL A 127 -5.09 12.47 -22.13
CA VAL A 127 -5.96 11.33 -21.88
C VAL A 127 -5.25 10.28 -21.02
N ALA A 128 -3.98 9.97 -21.29
CA ALA A 128 -3.19 9.05 -20.49
C ALA A 128 -3.03 9.53 -19.04
N THR A 129 -2.83 10.83 -18.83
CA THR A 129 -2.80 11.44 -17.50
C THR A 129 -4.15 11.33 -16.81
N LEU A 130 -5.27 11.62 -17.47
CA LEU A 130 -6.60 11.49 -16.85
C LEU A 130 -6.96 10.04 -16.52
N LEU A 131 -6.45 9.06 -17.29
CA LEU A 131 -6.60 7.63 -17.02
C LEU A 131 -5.65 7.10 -15.93
N GLY A 132 -4.64 7.89 -15.53
CA GLY A 132 -3.60 7.46 -14.59
C GLY A 132 -2.56 6.51 -15.16
N ILE A 133 -2.48 6.43 -16.49
CA ILE A 133 -1.46 5.66 -17.23
C ILE A 133 -0.17 6.48 -17.34
N ASP A 134 -0.27 7.79 -17.53
CA ASP A 134 0.88 8.70 -17.51
C ASP A 134 0.90 9.52 -16.22
N ILE A 135 1.95 9.33 -15.43
CA ILE A 135 2.17 10.01 -14.15
C ILE A 135 3.21 11.14 -14.23
N SER A 136 3.66 11.50 -15.44
CA SER A 136 4.67 12.56 -15.66
C SER A 136 4.27 13.91 -15.05
N VAL A 137 2.98 14.25 -15.10
CA VAL A 137 2.43 15.48 -14.51
C VAL A 137 2.39 15.43 -12.98
N ASN A 138 2.13 14.25 -12.40
CA ASN A 138 2.06 14.06 -10.96
C ASN A 138 2.54 12.66 -10.57
N SER A 139 3.84 12.55 -10.32
CA SER A 139 4.50 11.28 -10.00
C SER A 139 4.12 10.74 -8.61
N SER A 140 3.58 11.58 -7.73
CA SER A 140 3.15 11.18 -6.38
C SER A 140 1.97 10.19 -6.40
N TRP A 141 1.24 10.09 -7.51
CA TRP A 141 0.11 9.17 -7.70
C TRP A 141 0.45 7.85 -8.40
N TRP A 142 1.73 7.44 -8.41
CA TRP A 142 2.18 6.21 -9.07
C TRP A 142 1.39 4.94 -8.68
N PHE A 143 0.83 4.88 -7.47
CA PHE A 143 0.09 3.71 -6.95
C PHE A 143 -1.36 3.63 -7.43
N PHE A 144 -1.88 4.69 -8.08
CA PHE A 144 -3.30 4.80 -8.44
C PHE A 144 -3.76 3.68 -9.37
N ILE A 145 -3.05 3.46 -10.48
CA ILE A 145 -3.47 2.48 -11.49
C ILE A 145 -3.45 1.06 -10.93
N ILE A 146 -2.45 0.74 -10.10
CA ILE A 146 -2.34 -0.56 -9.41
C ILE A 146 -3.56 -0.80 -8.52
N TYR A 147 -3.99 0.23 -7.80
CA TYR A 147 -5.20 0.14 -6.98
C TYR A 147 -6.45 -0.09 -7.83
N VAL A 148 -6.59 0.60 -8.95
CA VAL A 148 -7.70 0.41 -9.90
C VAL A 148 -7.70 -1.02 -10.45
N GLU A 149 -6.56 -1.55 -10.87
CA GLU A 149 -6.40 -2.92 -11.36
C GLU A 149 -6.81 -3.94 -10.29
N LEU A 150 -6.33 -3.79 -9.05
CA LEU A 150 -6.70 -4.66 -7.93
C LEU A 150 -8.19 -4.60 -7.62
N LEU A 151 -8.81 -3.41 -7.68
CA LEU A 151 -10.26 -3.25 -7.51
C LEU A 151 -11.04 -4.01 -8.59
N LEU A 152 -10.62 -3.92 -9.84
CA LEU A 152 -11.25 -4.61 -10.98
C LEU A 152 -11.02 -6.12 -10.95
N LEU A 153 -9.87 -6.57 -10.46
CA LEU A 153 -9.53 -7.99 -10.29
C LEU A 153 -10.29 -8.64 -9.13
N THR A 154 -10.66 -7.86 -8.11
CA THR A 154 -11.26 -8.37 -6.87
C THR A 154 -12.52 -9.22 -7.09
N PRO A 155 -13.49 -8.84 -7.94
CA PRO A 155 -14.65 -9.67 -8.21
C PRO A 155 -14.33 -11.06 -8.75
N LEU A 156 -13.37 -11.14 -9.67
CA LEU A 156 -12.89 -12.41 -10.21
C LEU A 156 -12.23 -13.26 -9.13
N VAL A 157 -11.40 -12.64 -8.29
CA VAL A 157 -10.72 -13.34 -7.18
C VAL A 157 -11.72 -13.85 -6.15
N ILE A 158 -12.79 -13.10 -5.86
CA ILE A 158 -13.84 -13.54 -4.93
C ILE A 158 -14.61 -14.71 -5.51
N HIS A 159 -14.95 -14.66 -6.80
CA HIS A 159 -15.55 -15.79 -7.50
C HIS A 159 -14.64 -17.02 -7.39
N PHE A 160 -13.36 -16.88 -7.70
CA PHE A 160 -12.37 -17.94 -7.56
C PHE A 160 -12.30 -18.52 -6.13
N VAL A 161 -12.20 -17.68 -5.10
CA VAL A 161 -12.09 -18.12 -3.70
C VAL A 161 -13.34 -18.83 -3.19
N ARG A 162 -14.51 -18.55 -3.75
CA ARG A 162 -15.75 -19.27 -3.44
C ARG A 162 -15.79 -20.68 -4.01
N HIS A 163 -15.17 -20.89 -5.17
CA HIS A 163 -15.09 -22.21 -5.82
C HIS A 163 -13.88 -23.03 -5.33
N PHE A 164 -12.79 -22.36 -4.96
CA PHE A 164 -11.54 -22.99 -4.54
C PHE A 164 -11.21 -22.61 -3.08
N SER A 165 -10.08 -21.93 -2.85
CA SER A 165 -9.61 -21.56 -1.52
C SER A 165 -8.79 -20.28 -1.56
N TRP A 166 -8.91 -19.47 -0.51
CA TRP A 166 -8.09 -18.27 -0.32
C TRP A 166 -6.58 -18.58 -0.25
N LYS A 167 -6.22 -19.80 0.15
CA LYS A 167 -4.81 -20.23 0.24
C LYS A 167 -4.11 -20.15 -1.12
N TRP A 168 -4.82 -20.48 -2.20
CA TRP A 168 -4.30 -20.39 -3.57
C TRP A 168 -4.05 -18.94 -3.98
N VAL A 169 -4.94 -18.02 -3.62
CA VAL A 169 -4.74 -16.58 -3.87
C VAL A 169 -3.51 -16.08 -3.12
N LEU A 170 -3.35 -16.46 -1.85
CA LEU A 170 -2.16 -16.10 -1.08
C LEU A 170 -0.88 -16.69 -1.68
N ALA A 171 -0.90 -17.96 -2.09
CA ALA A 171 0.25 -18.62 -2.70
C ALA A 171 0.63 -17.97 -4.04
N CYS A 172 -0.33 -17.77 -4.94
CA CYS A 172 -0.11 -17.09 -6.23
C CYS A 172 0.39 -15.65 -6.02
N SER A 173 -0.21 -14.93 -5.09
CA SER A 173 0.21 -13.56 -4.74
C SER A 173 1.64 -13.53 -4.20
N PHE A 174 2.02 -14.48 -3.34
CA PHE A 174 3.39 -14.58 -2.85
C PHE A 174 4.38 -14.94 -3.95
N ILE A 175 4.02 -15.87 -4.85
CA ILE A 175 4.82 -16.22 -6.03
C ILE A 175 5.08 -14.99 -6.91
N VAL A 176 4.02 -14.22 -7.24
CA VAL A 176 4.13 -12.97 -8.01
C VAL A 176 5.05 -11.96 -7.30
N TYR A 177 4.92 -11.83 -5.97
CA TYR A 177 5.81 -10.97 -5.18
C TYR A 177 7.27 -11.40 -5.29
N CYS A 178 7.57 -12.70 -5.19
CA CYS A 178 8.94 -13.22 -5.30
C CYS A 178 9.60 -12.89 -6.64
N PHE A 179 8.82 -12.68 -7.70
CA PHE A 179 9.34 -12.27 -8.99
C PHE A 179 9.58 -10.76 -9.14
N SER A 180 9.14 -9.92 -8.20
CA SER A 180 9.44 -8.48 -8.21
C SER A 180 10.93 -8.25 -7.88
N PRO A 181 11.66 -7.43 -8.66
CA PRO A 181 13.04 -7.00 -8.34
C PRO A 181 13.19 -6.44 -6.94
N ASP A 182 12.16 -5.75 -6.47
CA ASP A 182 12.16 -5.02 -5.19
C ASP A 182 11.75 -5.92 -4.02
N SER A 183 11.52 -7.22 -4.26
CA SER A 183 11.15 -8.20 -3.22
C SER A 183 12.27 -8.53 -2.23
N GLY A 184 13.50 -8.06 -2.49
CA GLY A 184 14.71 -8.41 -1.72
C GLY A 184 15.35 -9.74 -2.15
N LEU A 185 14.74 -10.47 -3.09
CA LEU A 185 15.28 -11.72 -3.66
C LEU A 185 16.11 -11.40 -4.92
N ALA A 186 17.20 -10.65 -4.74
CA ALA A 186 18.05 -10.17 -5.85
C ALA A 186 18.54 -11.30 -6.78
N TRP A 187 18.72 -12.51 -6.25
CA TRP A 187 19.08 -13.70 -7.01
C TRP A 187 18.02 -14.11 -8.04
N PHE A 188 16.73 -13.91 -7.74
CA PHE A 188 15.64 -14.20 -8.67
C PHE A 188 15.65 -13.22 -9.84
N ALA A 189 15.88 -11.93 -9.57
CA ALA A 189 15.99 -10.89 -10.60
C ALA A 189 17.19 -11.15 -11.54
N GLN A 190 18.32 -11.58 -10.97
CA GLN A 190 19.50 -11.98 -11.72
C GLN A 190 19.21 -13.16 -12.66
N TRP A 191 18.44 -14.16 -12.18
CA TRP A 191 18.10 -15.35 -12.96
C TRP A 191 17.27 -15.03 -14.21
N PHE A 192 16.27 -14.15 -14.10
CA PHE A 192 15.48 -13.68 -15.26
C PHE A 192 16.29 -12.80 -16.21
N SER A 193 17.21 -11.99 -15.68
CA SER A 193 18.15 -11.24 -16.49
C SER A 193 19.03 -12.18 -17.33
N ASN A 194 19.52 -13.27 -16.73
CA ASN A 194 20.31 -14.28 -17.42
C ASN A 194 19.51 -15.05 -18.50
N MET A 195 18.19 -15.12 -18.37
CA MET A 195 17.28 -15.69 -19.38
C MET A 195 16.88 -14.71 -20.49
N GLY A 196 17.36 -13.46 -20.46
CA GLY A 196 16.96 -12.42 -21.42
C GLY A 196 15.52 -11.93 -21.25
N LEU A 197 14.86 -12.29 -20.15
CA LEU A 197 13.46 -11.94 -19.88
C LEU A 197 13.30 -10.63 -19.10
N ALA A 198 14.41 -10.06 -18.60
CA ALA A 198 14.43 -8.78 -17.90
C ALA A 198 13.67 -7.63 -18.61
N PRO A 199 13.73 -7.46 -19.95
CA PRO A 199 12.99 -6.40 -20.63
C PRO A 199 11.47 -6.54 -20.51
N ILE A 200 10.94 -7.76 -20.39
CA ILE A 200 9.51 -8.02 -20.28
C ILE A 200 9.04 -7.76 -18.85
N PHE A 201 9.82 -8.19 -17.85
CA PHE A 201 9.43 -8.11 -16.45
C PHE A 201 9.78 -6.78 -15.77
N TYR A 202 10.86 -6.11 -16.18
CA TYR A 202 11.44 -4.99 -15.42
C TYR A 202 11.38 -3.65 -16.15
N LYS A 203 11.18 -3.63 -17.48
CA LYS A 203 11.09 -2.38 -18.25
C LYS A 203 9.71 -1.71 -18.12
N HIS A 204 8.66 -2.47 -17.81
CA HIS A 204 7.33 -1.93 -17.59
C HIS A 204 7.14 -1.57 -16.11
N PHE A 205 7.43 -0.31 -15.77
CA PHE A 205 7.32 0.27 -14.43
C PHE A 205 6.04 -0.15 -13.67
N PHE A 206 4.88 -0.12 -14.35
CA PHE A 206 3.60 -0.49 -13.76
C PHE A 206 3.47 -1.99 -13.41
N ILE A 207 4.06 -2.87 -14.22
CA ILE A 207 4.06 -4.31 -13.94
C ILE A 207 4.89 -4.58 -12.69
N ASN A 208 6.09 -4.01 -12.58
CA ASN A 208 6.93 -4.19 -11.40
C ASN A 208 6.19 -3.69 -10.12
N LEU A 209 5.63 -2.49 -10.18
CA LEU A 209 4.93 -1.93 -9.03
C LEU A 209 3.67 -2.73 -8.65
N PHE A 210 2.92 -3.26 -9.61
CA PHE A 210 1.81 -4.17 -9.33
C PHE A 210 2.32 -5.41 -8.59
N TRP A 211 3.41 -6.02 -9.05
CA TRP A 211 3.96 -7.27 -8.53
C TRP A 211 4.38 -7.14 -7.07
N MET A 212 4.98 -6.00 -6.71
CA MET A 212 5.33 -5.68 -5.34
C MET A 212 4.09 -5.41 -4.46
N ASN A 213 3.16 -4.56 -4.92
CA ASN A 213 2.12 -4.02 -4.04
C ASN A 213 0.88 -4.92 -3.89
N GLN A 214 0.61 -5.80 -4.86
CA GLN A 214 -0.55 -6.69 -4.84
C GLN A 214 -0.55 -7.62 -3.62
N VAL A 215 0.63 -7.99 -3.10
CA VAL A 215 0.73 -8.90 -1.95
C VAL A 215 0.08 -8.32 -0.70
N TYR A 216 0.26 -7.03 -0.43
CA TYR A 216 -0.33 -6.39 0.76
C TYR A 216 -1.86 -6.39 0.69
N PHE A 217 -2.40 -6.13 -0.51
CA PHE A 217 -3.83 -6.19 -0.75
C PHE A 217 -4.39 -7.60 -0.54
N PHE A 218 -3.76 -8.62 -1.12
CA PHE A 218 -4.24 -9.99 -1.01
C PHE A 218 -3.98 -10.62 0.36
N VAL A 219 -2.96 -10.19 1.10
CA VAL A 219 -2.79 -10.56 2.51
C VAL A 219 -3.98 -10.06 3.33
N GLY A 220 -4.34 -8.78 3.20
CA GLY A 220 -5.53 -8.23 3.86
C GLY A 220 -6.81 -8.97 3.47
N PHE A 221 -6.98 -9.24 2.17
CA PHE A 221 -8.09 -10.04 1.65
C PHE A 221 -8.13 -11.46 2.26
N CYS A 222 -7.01 -12.18 2.28
CA CYS A 222 -6.94 -13.56 2.72
C CYS A 222 -7.15 -13.68 4.24
N LEU A 223 -6.64 -12.73 5.02
CA LEU A 223 -6.88 -12.69 6.46
C LEU A 223 -8.36 -12.40 6.80
N ALA A 224 -9.04 -11.58 5.99
CA ALA A 224 -10.49 -11.44 6.07
C ALA A 224 -11.22 -12.74 5.66
N ALA A 225 -10.69 -13.48 4.68
CA ALA A 225 -11.25 -14.74 4.20
C ALA A 225 -11.09 -15.92 5.16
N SER A 226 -9.98 -15.95 5.89
CA SER A 226 -9.72 -16.97 6.90
C SER A 226 -10.37 -16.63 8.25
N GLY A 227 -10.65 -15.35 8.52
CA GLY A 227 -11.08 -14.88 9.85
C GLY A 227 -9.94 -14.78 10.87
N THR A 228 -8.70 -15.11 10.46
CA THR A 228 -7.53 -15.13 11.34
C THR A 228 -7.24 -13.74 11.91
N PHE A 229 -7.48 -12.67 11.15
CA PHE A 229 -7.25 -11.31 11.63
C PHE A 229 -8.05 -10.99 12.89
N GLU A 230 -9.34 -11.31 12.88
CA GLU A 230 -10.22 -11.06 14.03
C GLU A 230 -9.81 -11.92 15.22
N THR A 231 -9.42 -13.18 15.00
CA THR A 231 -8.89 -14.05 16.08
C THR A 231 -7.59 -13.48 16.68
N ILE A 232 -6.69 -12.99 15.83
CA ILE A 232 -5.44 -12.34 16.28
C ILE A 232 -5.80 -11.10 17.10
N MET A 233 -6.67 -10.22 16.59
CA MET A 233 -7.05 -9.01 17.31
C MET A 233 -7.72 -9.31 18.65
N GLN A 234 -8.63 -10.29 18.72
CA GLN A 234 -9.25 -10.73 19.98
C GLN A 234 -8.20 -11.14 21.02
N ARG A 235 -7.19 -11.91 20.59
CA ARG A 235 -6.09 -12.32 21.45
C ARG A 235 -5.21 -11.15 21.85
N SER A 236 -4.86 -10.28 20.89
CA SER A 236 -4.06 -9.08 21.15
C SER A 236 -4.75 -8.16 22.14
N ILE A 237 -6.06 -7.91 22.02
CA ILE A 237 -6.81 -7.09 22.98
C ILE A 237 -6.73 -7.68 24.39
N LYS A 238 -6.87 -9.00 24.54
CA LYS A 238 -6.75 -9.68 25.85
C LYS A 238 -5.35 -9.55 26.46
N VAL A 239 -4.31 -9.68 25.63
CA VAL A 239 -2.90 -9.51 26.05
C VAL A 239 -2.65 -8.05 26.45
N PHE A 240 -3.00 -7.09 25.59
CA PHE A 240 -2.77 -5.67 25.85
C PHE A 240 -3.71 -5.06 26.91
N ALA A 241 -4.75 -5.76 27.34
CA ALA A 241 -5.55 -5.40 28.51
C ALA A 241 -4.74 -5.49 29.81
N GLN A 242 -3.69 -6.32 29.87
CA GLN A 242 -2.82 -6.42 31.02
C GLN A 242 -1.80 -5.26 31.03
N PRO A 243 -1.79 -4.39 32.07
CA PRO A 243 -0.93 -3.21 32.10
C PRO A 243 0.56 -3.56 31.94
N TRP A 244 1.01 -4.60 32.65
CA TRP A 244 2.41 -5.03 32.61
C TRP A 244 2.84 -5.46 31.20
N GLN A 245 2.03 -6.23 30.48
CA GLN A 245 2.34 -6.64 29.11
C GLN A 245 2.42 -5.45 28.14
N ARG A 246 1.55 -4.45 28.29
CA ARG A 246 1.60 -3.20 27.52
C ARG A 246 2.89 -2.43 27.78
N HIS A 247 3.30 -2.30 29.04
CA HIS A 247 4.53 -1.59 29.40
C HIS A 247 5.77 -2.36 28.91
N THR A 248 5.82 -3.68 29.09
CA THR A 248 6.91 -4.53 28.59
C THR A 248 7.03 -4.43 27.06
N PHE A 249 5.91 -4.47 26.33
CA PHE A 249 5.92 -4.30 24.88
C PHE A 249 6.43 -2.91 24.48
N GLY A 250 5.99 -1.85 25.16
CA GLY A 250 6.48 -0.49 24.93
C GLY A 250 7.99 -0.36 25.17
N ILE A 251 8.50 -0.93 26.27
CA ILE A 251 9.93 -0.95 26.59
C ILE A 251 10.71 -1.73 25.54
N LEU A 252 10.23 -2.90 25.11
CA LEU A 252 10.86 -3.69 24.05
C LEU A 252 10.91 -2.92 22.73
N LEU A 253 9.85 -2.19 22.39
CA LEU A 253 9.79 -1.40 21.16
C LEU A 253 10.78 -0.24 21.20
N ILE A 254 10.89 0.46 22.35
CA ILE A 254 11.91 1.49 22.59
C ILE A 254 13.31 0.88 22.52
N ALA A 255 13.54 -0.25 23.19
CA ALA A 255 14.82 -0.94 23.17
C ALA A 255 15.21 -1.37 21.74
N LEU A 256 14.26 -1.86 20.95
CA LEU A 256 14.50 -2.26 19.56
C LEU A 256 14.83 -1.05 18.68
N VAL A 257 14.18 0.10 18.88
CA VAL A 257 14.54 1.36 18.23
C VAL A 257 15.95 1.82 18.62
N LEU A 258 16.31 1.71 19.91
CA LEU A 258 17.65 2.06 20.40
C LEU A 258 18.75 1.12 19.88
N VAL A 259 18.48 -0.19 19.84
CA VAL A 259 19.40 -1.20 19.28
C VAL A 259 19.57 -0.99 17.78
N PHE A 260 18.47 -0.78 17.04
CA PHE A 260 18.55 -0.47 15.62
C PHE A 260 19.38 0.80 15.37
N ARG A 261 19.20 1.85 16.18
CA ARG A 261 20.02 3.06 16.13
C ARG A 261 21.51 2.78 16.40
N TYR A 262 21.84 1.88 17.33
CA TYR A 262 23.23 1.59 17.69
C TYR A 262 23.98 0.77 16.61
N PHE A 263 23.26 -0.09 15.88
CA PHE A 263 23.86 -1.01 14.92
C PHE A 263 23.76 -0.58 13.45
N PHE A 264 22.78 0.27 13.08
CA PHE A 264 22.47 0.59 11.68
C PHE A 264 22.48 2.09 11.33
N LEU A 265 22.80 2.97 12.29
CA LEU A 265 23.07 4.41 12.09
C LEU A 265 24.45 4.75 12.65
#